data_AF-A0A9D3XHF2-F1
#
_entry.id   AF-A0A9D3XHF2-F1
#
_cell.length_a   1.000
_cell.length_b   1.000
_cell.length_c   1.000
_cell.angle_alpha   90.00
_cell.angle_beta   90.00
_cell.angle_gamma   90.00
#
_symmetry.space_group_name_H-M   'P 1'
#
loop_
_entity.id
_entity.type
_entity.pdbx_description
1 polymer ?
#
loop_
_entity_poly.entity_id
_entity_poly.type
_entity_poly.pdbx_seq_one_letter_code
_entity_poly.pdbx_strand_id
1 'polypeptide(L)'
;MGIFWFLSPVPVTLDPDCKHPELTISKDGRGIQHDPASLGPATPSEALVAVGREGFVPRKDHDKERGTCRGYWEVEVGNSLDWELGVLSESVRGRVRQEKLERLPEEG
;
A
#
# COMPACT_ATOMS: atom_id res chain seq x y z
N MET A 1 9.79 -16.96 -13.46
CA MET A 1 10.81 -16.20 -12.70
C MET A 1 11.38 -15.14 -13.63
N GLY A 2 10.89 -13.89 -13.55
CA GLY A 2 11.44 -12.78 -14.33
C GLY A 2 12.65 -12.20 -13.60
N ILE A 3 13.74 -11.91 -14.31
CA ILE A 3 14.95 -11.38 -13.68
C ILE A 3 14.97 -9.86 -13.89
N PHE A 4 14.86 -9.10 -12.79
CA PHE A 4 14.79 -7.64 -12.80
C PHE A 4 16.15 -7.00 -12.44
N TRP A 5 17.11 -7.06 -13.36
CA TRP A 5 18.49 -6.54 -13.15
C TRP A 5 18.59 -5.04 -12.80
N PHE A 6 17.53 -4.27 -13.03
CA PHE A 6 17.52 -2.81 -12.85
C PHE A 6 16.58 -2.32 -11.74
N LEU A 7 15.89 -3.23 -11.02
CA LEU A 7 15.02 -2.87 -9.91
C LEU A 7 15.67 -3.31 -8.60
N SER A 8 15.66 -2.43 -7.60
CA SER A 8 16.06 -2.83 -6.24
C SER A 8 14.83 -3.28 -5.44
N PRO A 9 14.92 -4.37 -4.67
CA PRO A 9 13.81 -4.79 -3.81
C PRO A 9 13.57 -3.71 -2.77
N VAL A 10 12.32 -3.27 -2.65
CA VAL A 10 11.89 -2.31 -1.65
C VAL A 10 11.20 -3.08 -0.53
N PRO A 11 11.70 -3.02 0.72
CA PRO A 11 10.94 -3.54 1.84
C PRO A 11 9.67 -2.70 1.98
N VAL A 12 8.52 -3.37 1.96
CA VAL A 12 7.22 -2.75 2.19
C VAL A 12 6.68 -3.31 3.51
N THR A 13 6.47 -2.43 4.48
CA THR A 13 5.75 -2.71 5.71
C THR A 13 4.52 -1.83 5.78
N LEU A 14 3.43 -2.34 6.33
CA LEU A 14 2.16 -1.64 6.39
C LEU A 14 2.13 -0.66 7.57
N ASP A 15 1.54 0.52 7.35
CA ASP A 15 1.40 1.55 8.37
C ASP A 15 0.06 1.36 9.13
N PRO A 16 0.06 0.99 10.43
CA PRO A 16 -1.16 0.78 11.22
C PRO A 16 -2.04 2.02 11.33
N ASP A 17 -1.46 3.21 11.16
CA ASP A 17 -2.16 4.50 11.16
C ASP A 17 -2.78 4.82 9.79
N CYS A 18 -2.49 4.05 8.75
CA CYS A 18 -2.99 4.24 7.38
C CYS A 18 -3.67 2.97 6.85
N LYS A 19 -4.70 2.50 7.55
CA LYS A 19 -5.48 1.34 7.12
C LYS A 19 -6.96 1.52 7.43
N HIS A 20 -7.80 0.82 6.69
CA HIS A 20 -9.19 0.67 7.05
C HIS A 20 -9.35 -0.03 8.42
N PRO A 21 -10.32 0.37 9.28
CA PRO A 21 -10.50 -0.21 10.61
C PRO A 21 -10.71 -1.73 10.61
N GLU A 22 -11.43 -2.26 9.61
CA GLU A 22 -11.71 -3.70 9.47
C GLU A 22 -10.52 -4.54 8.97
N LEU A 23 -9.40 -3.91 8.61
CA LEU A 23 -8.19 -4.62 8.21
C LEU A 23 -7.28 -4.84 9.42
N THR A 24 -6.85 -6.07 9.64
CA THR A 24 -5.86 -6.43 10.65
C THR A 24 -4.50 -6.65 9.98
N ILE A 25 -3.46 -6.01 10.51
CA ILE A 25 -2.08 -6.18 10.05
C ILE A 25 -1.41 -7.29 10.87
N SER A 26 -0.66 -8.18 10.22
CA SER A 26 0.13 -9.21 10.87
C SER A 26 1.20 -8.62 11.80
N LYS A 27 1.68 -9.43 12.76
CA LYS A 27 2.72 -8.99 13.71
C LYS A 27 4.01 -8.49 13.04
N ASP A 28 4.37 -9.06 11.89
CA ASP A 28 5.57 -8.67 11.14
C ASP A 28 5.33 -7.49 10.18
N GLY A 29 4.11 -6.93 10.15
CA GLY A 29 3.77 -5.75 9.38
C GLY A 29 3.66 -5.98 7.87
N ARG A 30 3.60 -7.23 7.40
CA ARG A 30 3.63 -7.57 5.96
C ARG A 30 2.41 -8.34 5.45
N GLY A 31 1.50 -8.73 6.33
CA GLY A 31 0.26 -9.40 5.98
C GLY A 31 -0.95 -8.56 6.35
N ILE A 32 -2.02 -8.73 5.57
CA ILE A 32 -3.34 -8.15 5.83
C ILE A 32 -4.36 -9.26 5.87
N GLN A 33 -5.30 -9.13 6.80
CA GLN A 33 -6.50 -9.93 6.86
C GLN A 33 -7.70 -9.00 7.05
N HIS A 34 -8.75 -9.18 6.24
CA HIS A 34 -10.04 -8.54 6.47
C HIS A 34 -10.81 -9.36 7.50
N ASP A 35 -11.12 -8.75 8.64
CA ASP A 35 -11.91 -9.37 9.71
C ASP A 35 -13.08 -8.43 10.06
N PRO A 36 -14.25 -8.58 9.41
CA PRO A 36 -15.35 -7.66 9.58
C PRO A 36 -15.93 -7.76 11.00
N ALA A 37 -15.96 -6.63 11.71
CA ALA A 37 -16.58 -6.53 13.02
C ALA A 37 -18.11 -6.55 12.88
N SER A 38 -18.70 -7.76 12.93
CA SER A 38 -20.14 -8.06 13.04
C SER A 38 -21.14 -7.11 12.35
N LEU A 39 -21.74 -7.56 11.23
CA LEU A 39 -23.11 -7.27 10.75
C LEU A 39 -23.81 -6.00 11.30
N GLY A 40 -23.19 -4.82 11.15
CA GLY A 40 -23.87 -3.54 11.26
C GLY A 40 -24.57 -3.20 9.93
N PRO A 41 -25.51 -2.24 9.89
CA PRO A 41 -26.08 -1.79 8.61
C PRO A 41 -24.93 -1.38 7.68
N ALA A 42 -24.88 -1.98 6.49
CA ALA A 42 -23.82 -1.78 5.51
C ALA A 42 -23.61 -0.27 5.30
N THR A 43 -22.53 0.26 5.86
CA THR A 43 -22.06 1.61 5.55
C THR A 43 -21.67 1.62 4.06
N PRO A 44 -21.86 2.75 3.36
CA PRO A 44 -21.49 2.84 1.94
C PRO A 44 -20.05 2.37 1.78
N SER A 45 -19.83 1.51 0.78
CA SER A 45 -18.59 0.80 0.47
C SER A 45 -17.35 1.68 0.66
N GLU A 46 -16.78 1.71 1.87
CA GLU A 46 -15.51 2.37 2.13
C GLU A 46 -14.39 1.53 1.51
N ALA A 47 -13.41 2.19 0.89
CA ALA A 47 -12.33 1.50 0.24
C ALA A 47 -11.47 0.76 1.28
N LEU A 48 -11.44 -0.57 1.24
CA LEU A 48 -10.61 -1.44 2.08
C LEU A 48 -9.13 -1.29 1.70
N VAL A 49 -8.52 -0.19 2.13
CA VAL A 49 -7.13 0.18 1.79
C VAL A 49 -6.23 0.07 3.01
N ALA A 50 -5.01 -0.41 2.78
CA ALA A 50 -3.89 -0.28 3.71
C ALA A 50 -2.67 0.24 2.93
N VAL A 51 -1.88 1.10 3.57
CA VAL A 51 -0.77 1.81 2.92
C VAL A 51 0.56 1.38 3.51
N GLY A 52 1.57 1.28 2.66
CA GLY A 52 2.96 1.08 3.08
C GLY A 52 3.51 2.27 3.88
N ARG A 53 4.44 1.99 4.80
CA ARG A 53 5.14 2.99 5.61
C ARG A 53 6.20 3.71 4.79
N GLU A 54 6.88 2.97 3.92
CA GLU A 54 7.99 3.43 3.11
C GLU A 54 7.51 4.22 1.88
N GLY A 55 8.31 5.20 1.46
CA GLY A 55 8.11 5.95 0.23
C GLY A 55 9.23 5.70 -0.78
N PHE A 56 8.96 5.94 -2.06
CA PHE A 56 9.91 5.79 -3.14
C PHE A 56 10.73 7.08 -3.33
N VAL A 57 11.76 7.27 -2.51
CA VAL A 57 12.64 8.45 -2.61
C VAL A 57 13.80 8.17 -3.57
N PRO A 58 14.12 9.07 -4.51
CA PRO A 58 15.33 8.98 -5.33
C PRO A 58 16.58 8.84 -4.46
N ARG A 59 17.44 7.87 -4.77
CA ARG A 59 18.78 7.82 -4.16
C ARG A 59 19.62 8.96 -4.74
N LYS A 60 20.35 9.67 -3.87
CA LYS A 60 21.36 10.66 -4.26
C LYS A 60 22.65 9.89 -4.56
N ASP A 61 22.65 9.13 -5.63
CA ASP A 61 23.89 8.54 -6.12
C ASP A 61 24.71 9.67 -6.77
N HIS A 62 26.04 9.53 -6.77
CA HIS A 62 27.00 10.61 -7.06
C HIS A 62 26.95 11.23 -8.48
N ASP A 63 26.00 10.81 -9.33
CA ASP A 63 25.84 11.32 -10.69
C ASP A 63 24.70 12.34 -10.80
N LYS A 64 25.02 13.49 -11.39
CA LYS A 64 24.19 14.70 -11.47
C LYS A 64 22.97 14.61 -12.39
N GLU A 65 22.51 13.40 -12.72
CA GLU A 65 21.34 13.20 -13.57
C GLU A 65 20.17 12.71 -12.72
N ARG A 66 19.17 13.58 -12.58
CA ARG A 66 17.86 13.41 -11.91
C ARG A 66 17.56 11.95 -11.55
N GLY A 67 17.94 11.55 -10.33
CA GLY A 67 17.87 10.17 -9.85
C GLY A 67 16.47 9.58 -10.06
N THR A 68 16.38 8.50 -10.83
CA THR A 68 15.14 7.75 -11.02
C THR A 68 15.03 6.73 -9.90
N CYS A 69 13.97 6.78 -9.08
CA CYS A 69 13.71 5.74 -8.10
C CYS A 69 13.12 4.51 -8.81
N ARG A 70 13.90 3.43 -8.91
CA ARG A 70 13.47 2.15 -9.47
C ARG A 70 13.41 1.09 -8.37
N GLY A 71 12.20 0.84 -7.88
CA GLY A 71 11.90 -0.15 -6.87
C GLY A 71 10.99 -1.25 -7.42
N TYR A 72 11.05 -2.43 -6.80
CA TYR A 72 10.01 -3.44 -6.96
C TYR A 72 9.62 -4.01 -5.60
N TRP A 73 8.41 -4.53 -5.54
CA TRP A 73 7.87 -5.27 -4.40
C TRP A 73 6.97 -6.37 -4.94
N GLU A 74 6.75 -7.39 -4.12
CA GLU A 74 5.97 -8.57 -4.45
C GLU A 74 4.94 -8.80 -3.35
N VAL A 75 3.76 -9.26 -3.71
CA VAL A 75 2.71 -9.64 -2.75
C VAL A 75 2.19 -11.02 -3.11
N GLU A 76 2.08 -11.86 -2.09
CA GLU A 76 1.40 -13.15 -2.18
C GLU A 76 -0.09 -12.95 -1.89
N VAL A 77 -0.93 -13.13 -2.91
CA VAL A 77 -2.40 -12.97 -2.79
C VAL A 77 -3.13 -14.28 -2.49
N GLY A 78 -2.45 -15.43 -2.60
CA GLY A 78 -3.04 -16.75 -2.39
C GLY A 78 -4.30 -16.99 -3.23
N ASN A 79 -5.38 -17.40 -2.56
CA ASN A 79 -6.69 -17.64 -3.16
C ASN A 79 -7.65 -16.43 -3.09
N SER A 80 -7.13 -15.22 -2.81
CA SER A 80 -7.99 -14.03 -2.77
C SER A 80 -8.64 -13.78 -4.14
N LEU A 81 -9.96 -13.58 -4.14
CA LEU A 81 -10.75 -13.35 -5.35
C LEU A 81 -10.81 -11.87 -5.74
N ASP A 82 -10.50 -10.98 -4.80
CA ASP A 82 -10.56 -9.54 -4.99
C ASP A 82 -9.37 -8.87 -4.31
N TRP A 83 -8.60 -8.11 -5.09
CA TRP A 83 -7.44 -7.38 -4.62
C TRP A 83 -7.02 -6.34 -5.66
N GLU A 84 -6.49 -5.22 -5.16
CA GLU A 84 -5.87 -4.19 -5.97
C GLU A 84 -4.54 -3.79 -5.33
N LEU A 85 -3.56 -3.47 -6.18
CA LEU A 85 -2.20 -3.17 -5.81
C LEU A 85 -1.74 -1.94 -6.59
N GLY A 86 -1.12 -0.98 -5.89
CA GLY A 86 -0.71 0.27 -6.50
C GLY A 86 0.26 1.08 -5.65
N VAL A 87 0.53 2.28 -6.12
CA VAL A 87 1.28 3.30 -5.40
C VAL A 87 0.38 4.53 -5.26
N LEU A 88 0.63 5.35 -4.24
CA LEU A 88 -0.13 6.57 -4.02
C LEU A 88 0.79 7.71 -3.65
N SER A 89 0.35 8.93 -3.95
CA SER A 89 1.06 10.14 -3.55
C SER A 89 0.91 10.41 -2.05
N GLU A 90 1.83 11.18 -1.49
CA GLU A 90 1.77 11.59 -0.08
C GLU A 90 0.50 12.38 0.26
N SER A 91 -0.04 13.13 -0.71
CA SER A 91 -1.32 13.85 -0.56
C SER A 91 -2.49 12.87 -0.35
N VAL A 92 -2.53 11.80 -1.14
CA VAL A 92 -3.55 10.74 -1.00
C VAL A 92 -3.36 10.01 0.33
N ARG A 93 -2.12 9.74 0.76
CA ARG A 93 -1.83 9.14 2.08
C ARG A 93 -2.45 9.96 3.22
N GLY A 94 -2.35 11.29 3.14
CA GLY A 94 -2.95 12.19 4.13
C GLY A 94 -4.48 12.05 4.22
N ARG A 95 -5.16 11.82 3.10
CA ARG A 95 -6.61 11.58 3.06
C ARG A 95 -7.00 10.23 3.66
N VAL A 96 -6.20 9.19 3.44
CA VAL A 96 -6.39 7.86 4.04
C VAL A 96 -6.28 7.93 5.56
N ARG A 97 -5.27 8.61 6.09
CA ARG A 97 -5.09 8.82 7.54
C ARG A 97 -6.26 9.53 8.21
N GLN A 98 -7.00 10.34 7.45
CA GLN A 98 -8.15 11.10 7.94
C GLN A 98 -9.48 10.36 7.69
N GLU A 99 -9.44 9.08 7.28
CA GLU A 99 -10.63 8.27 6.93
C GLU A 99 -11.51 8.94 5.86
N LYS A 100 -10.92 9.79 5.02
CA LYS A 100 -11.65 10.62 4.03
C LYS A 100 -11.54 10.06 2.61
N LEU A 101 -11.28 8.77 2.48
CA LEU A 101 -11.12 8.11 1.19
C LEU A 101 -12.46 7.50 0.74
N GLU A 102 -13.20 8.26 -0.07
CA GLU A 102 -14.50 7.80 -0.58
C GLU A 102 -14.40 6.78 -1.72
N ARG A 103 -13.25 6.74 -2.42
CA ARG A 103 -12.98 5.82 -3.54
C ARG A 103 -11.51 5.48 -3.60
N LEU A 104 -11.18 4.33 -4.20
CA LEU A 104 -9.80 3.93 -4.46
C LEU A 104 -9.08 5.01 -5.28
N PRO A 105 -7.79 5.28 -4.99
CA PRO A 105 -7.03 6.24 -5.75
C PRO A 105 -6.90 5.75 -7.20
N GLU A 106 -7.38 6.54 -8.17
CA GLU A 106 -7.27 6.18 -9.59
C GLU A 106 -5.84 6.36 -10.15
N GLU A 107 -4.97 7.09 -9.44
CA GLU A 107 -3.61 7.39 -9.94
C GLU A 107 -2.53 7.32 -8.85
N GLY A 108 -1.39 6.77 -9.27
CA GLY A 108 -0.13 6.67 -8.55
C GLY A 108 1.01 7.38 -9.28
#